data_AF-A0A2V1GPA7-F1
#
_entry.id   AF-A0A2V1GPA7-F1
#
_cell.length_a   1.000
_cell.length_b   1.000
_cell.length_c   1.000
_cell.angle_alpha   90.00
_cell.angle_beta   90.00
_cell.angle_gamma   90.00
#
_symmetry.space_group_name_H-M   'P 1'
#
loop_
_entity.id
_entity.type
_entity.pdbx_description
1 polymer ?
#
loop_
_entity_poly.entity_id
_entity_poly.type
_entity_poly.pdbx_seq_one_letter_code
_entity_poly.pdbx_strand_id
1 'polypeptide(L)'
;MAKNKVIAGRVLGKVHYIHRSALTCLTADQQQAISQAEQLVKENDQVPAEWVENWNLAKVATDLSQVSLLVYQDFKQHLFPCLQHAMIVSLSQPPIKPLKLIDYSQRENPPVLHRQELMLMPDDPRRAQLAEVTHFCESNGLFEQASYIGTWKKWLERLQNRGYQIKKFTIEKIPE
;
A
#
# COMPACT_ATOMS: atom_id res chain seq x y z
N MET A 1 -5.96 -31.19 -10.75
CA MET A 1 -6.87 -30.29 -10.00
C MET A 1 -6.20 -28.94 -9.90
N ALA A 2 -6.65 -27.95 -10.67
CA ALA A 2 -6.12 -26.59 -10.56
C ALA A 2 -6.56 -26.03 -9.21
N LYS A 3 -5.63 -25.86 -8.27
CA LYS A 3 -5.90 -25.10 -7.05
C LYS A 3 -6.35 -23.70 -7.51
N ASN A 4 -7.58 -23.29 -7.17
CA ASN A 4 -8.03 -21.92 -7.38
C ASN A 4 -6.96 -20.98 -6.84
N LYS A 5 -6.30 -20.23 -7.72
CA LYS A 5 -5.23 -19.32 -7.34
C LYS A 5 -5.89 -18.23 -6.49
N VAL A 6 -5.62 -18.24 -5.19
CA VAL A 6 -6.08 -17.16 -4.30
C VAL A 6 -5.37 -15.90 -4.75
N ILE A 7 -6.11 -14.96 -5.32
CA ILE A 7 -5.57 -13.64 -5.64
C ILE A 7 -5.54 -12.86 -4.32
N ALA A 8 -4.36 -12.79 -3.72
CA ALA A 8 -4.08 -11.91 -2.59
C ALA A 8 -4.00 -10.46 -3.08
N GLY A 9 -4.13 -9.51 -2.16
CA GLY A 9 -4.22 -8.09 -2.48
C GLY A 9 -5.65 -7.56 -2.47
N ARG A 10 -5.78 -6.25 -2.72
CA ARG A 10 -7.06 -5.53 -2.75
C ARG A 10 -7.24 -4.86 -4.11
N VAL A 11 -8.32 -5.23 -4.80
CA VAL A 11 -8.77 -4.49 -5.99
C VAL A 11 -9.68 -3.33 -5.57
N LEU A 12 -9.37 -2.13 -6.04
CA LEU A 12 -10.17 -0.92 -5.83
C LEU A 12 -10.38 -0.23 -7.19
N GLY A 13 -11.59 -0.29 -7.73
CA GLY A 13 -11.86 0.22 -9.07
C GLY A 13 -11.00 -0.50 -10.12
N LYS A 14 -10.20 0.27 -10.87
CA LYS A 14 -9.33 -0.25 -11.94
C LYS A 14 -7.89 -0.55 -11.49
N VAL A 15 -7.62 -0.64 -10.19
CA VAL A 15 -6.27 -0.88 -9.67
C VAL A 15 -6.24 -2.02 -8.66
N HIS A 16 -5.16 -2.80 -8.68
CA HIS A 16 -4.89 -3.88 -7.76
C HIS A 16 -3.67 -3.52 -6.89
N TYR A 17 -3.87 -3.51 -5.57
CA TYR A 17 -2.81 -3.29 -4.59
C TYR A 17 -2.36 -4.60 -3.97
N ILE A 18 -1.06 -4.80 -3.84
CA ILE A 18 -0.51 -6.01 -3.27
C ILE A 18 0.88 -5.78 -2.67
N HIS A 19 1.15 -6.40 -1.53
CA HIS A 19 2.46 -6.35 -0.90
C HIS A 19 3.46 -7.25 -1.64
N ARG A 20 4.74 -6.86 -1.67
CA ARG A 20 5.79 -7.60 -2.39
C ARG A 20 5.93 -9.07 -1.96
N SER A 21 5.58 -9.39 -0.72
CA SER A 21 5.59 -10.79 -0.22
C SER A 21 4.51 -11.66 -0.86
N ALA A 22 3.49 -11.05 -1.48
CA ALA A 22 2.32 -11.73 -2.03
C ALA A 22 2.29 -11.77 -3.56
N LEU A 23 3.34 -11.33 -4.26
CA LEU A 23 3.38 -11.29 -5.72
C LEU A 23 3.09 -12.65 -6.38
N THR A 24 3.49 -13.76 -5.73
CA THR A 24 3.27 -15.12 -6.22
C THR A 24 1.77 -15.48 -6.36
N CYS A 25 0.90 -14.77 -5.64
CA CYS A 25 -0.55 -14.92 -5.72
C CYS A 25 -1.19 -14.24 -6.94
N LEU A 26 -0.48 -13.34 -7.63
CA LEU A 26 -1.01 -12.62 -8.80
C LEU A 26 -1.11 -13.49 -10.05
N THR A 27 -1.84 -13.03 -11.06
CA THR A 27 -1.80 -13.61 -12.42
C THR A 27 -0.40 -13.51 -13.03
N ALA A 28 -0.08 -14.35 -14.02
CA ALA A 28 1.22 -14.31 -14.69
C ALA A 28 1.50 -12.93 -15.31
N ASP A 29 0.49 -12.35 -15.97
CA ASP A 29 0.61 -11.04 -16.62
C ASP A 29 0.88 -9.91 -15.62
N GLN A 30 0.23 -9.95 -14.45
CA GLN A 30 0.51 -8.99 -13.38
C GLN A 30 1.92 -9.15 -12.80
N GLN A 31 2.39 -10.39 -12.61
CA GLN A 31 3.76 -10.64 -12.15
C GLN A 31 4.76 -10.11 -13.17
N GLN A 32 4.54 -10.37 -14.46
CA GLN A 32 5.38 -9.89 -15.54
C GLN A 32 5.41 -8.36 -15.62
N ALA A 33 4.25 -7.70 -15.50
CA ALA A 33 4.18 -6.24 -15.48
C ALA A 33 4.97 -5.63 -14.31
N ILE A 34 4.89 -6.23 -13.12
CA ILE A 34 5.66 -5.78 -11.96
C ILE A 34 7.16 -6.01 -12.19
N SER A 35 7.57 -7.20 -12.65
CA SER A 35 8.98 -7.49 -12.92
C SER A 35 9.57 -6.56 -14.00
N GLN A 36 8.79 -6.23 -15.04
CA GLN A 36 9.20 -5.25 -16.05
C GLN A 36 9.36 -3.86 -15.43
N ALA A 37 8.43 -3.43 -14.57
CA ALA A 37 8.54 -2.16 -13.86
C ALA A 37 9.76 -2.12 -12.93
N GLU A 38 10.04 -3.22 -12.21
CA GLU A 38 11.24 -3.36 -11.36
C GLU A 38 12.53 -3.24 -12.16
N GLN A 39 12.59 -3.88 -13.33
CA GLN A 39 13.75 -3.79 -14.22
C GLN A 39 13.95 -2.35 -14.71
N LEU A 40 12.87 -1.69 -15.15
CA LEU A 40 12.93 -0.32 -15.65
C LEU A 40 13.36 0.70 -14.59
N VAL A 41 12.95 0.53 -13.33
CA VAL A 41 13.42 1.42 -12.25
C VAL A 41 14.87 1.12 -11.88
N LYS A 42 15.30 -0.15 -11.94
CA LYS A 42 16.68 -0.57 -11.62
C LYS A 42 17.70 -0.10 -12.66
N GLU A 43 17.32 -0.08 -13.93
CA GLU A 43 18.17 0.35 -15.05
C GLU A 43 18.22 1.87 -15.22
N ASN A 44 17.42 2.63 -14.45
CA ASN A 44 17.36 4.08 -14.55
C ASN A 44 18.17 4.75 -13.44
N ASP A 45 19.30 5.35 -13.81
CA ASP A 45 20.23 6.03 -12.89
C ASP A 45 19.61 7.20 -12.10
N GLN A 46 18.42 7.70 -12.49
CA GLN A 46 17.71 8.74 -11.76
C GLN A 46 16.94 8.20 -10.54
N VAL A 47 16.77 6.87 -10.43
CA VAL A 47 16.06 6.25 -9.31
C VAL A 47 17.05 5.93 -8.19
N PRO A 48 16.84 6.46 -6.97
CA PRO A 48 17.66 6.07 -5.84
C PRO A 48 17.59 4.55 -5.60
N ALA A 49 18.75 3.89 -5.48
CA ALA A 49 18.83 2.45 -5.25
C ALA A 49 18.01 2.02 -4.01
N GLU A 50 18.02 2.85 -2.97
CA GLU A 50 17.25 2.64 -1.75
C GLU A 50 15.73 2.56 -1.99
N TRP A 51 15.18 3.24 -3.01
CA TRP A 51 13.75 3.16 -3.33
C TRP A 51 13.43 1.82 -4.00
N VAL A 52 14.32 1.39 -4.90
CA VAL A 52 14.22 0.09 -5.61
C VAL A 52 14.35 -1.07 -4.62
N GLU A 53 15.23 -0.99 -3.64
CA GLU A 53 15.43 -2.05 -2.65
C GLU A 53 14.26 -2.14 -1.65
N ASN A 54 13.71 -0.99 -1.26
CA ASN A 54 12.77 -0.89 -0.14
C ASN A 54 11.28 -0.79 -0.54
N TRP A 55 10.94 -0.77 -1.83
CA TRP A 55 9.52 -0.82 -2.22
C TRP A 55 8.88 -2.07 -1.61
N ASN A 56 7.66 -1.92 -1.10
CA ASN A 56 6.94 -2.97 -0.37
C ASN A 56 5.49 -3.15 -0.81
N LEU A 57 4.93 -2.21 -1.57
CA LEU A 57 3.58 -2.31 -2.13
C LEU A 57 3.59 -2.01 -3.63
N ALA A 58 3.01 -2.88 -4.43
CA ALA A 58 2.75 -2.64 -5.85
C ALA A 58 1.30 -2.20 -6.03
N LYS A 59 1.09 -1.21 -6.90
CA LYS A 59 -0.22 -0.79 -7.40
C LYS A 59 -0.23 -1.00 -8.92
N VAL A 60 -1.00 -1.98 -9.37
CA VAL A 60 -1.05 -2.40 -10.78
C VAL A 60 -2.38 -1.98 -11.39
N ALA A 61 -2.35 -1.27 -12.52
CA ALA A 61 -3.55 -1.01 -13.28
C ALA A 61 -4.11 -2.34 -13.83
N THR A 62 -5.43 -2.51 -13.78
CA THR A 62 -6.10 -3.75 -14.23
C THR A 62 -5.93 -4.03 -15.73
N ASP A 63 -5.67 -2.98 -16.52
CA ASP A 63 -5.32 -3.06 -17.94
C ASP A 63 -3.80 -3.20 -18.19
N LEU A 64 -3.00 -3.32 -17.11
CA LEU A 64 -1.54 -3.45 -17.11
C LEU A 64 -0.79 -2.26 -17.75
N SER A 65 -1.47 -1.14 -18.01
CA SER A 65 -0.87 0.05 -18.62
C SER A 65 0.11 0.78 -17.69
N GLN A 66 0.01 0.56 -16.38
CA GLN A 66 0.80 1.24 -15.38
C GLN A 66 1.04 0.37 -14.14
N VAL A 67 2.26 0.44 -13.63
CA VAL A 67 2.63 -0.11 -12.32
C VAL A 67 3.22 1.01 -11.47
N SER A 68 2.84 1.09 -10.20
CA SER A 68 3.52 1.92 -9.21
C SER A 68 4.16 1.03 -8.15
N LEU A 69 5.47 1.18 -7.97
CA LEU A 69 6.22 0.57 -6.89
C LEU A 69 6.31 1.60 -5.76
N LEU A 70 5.73 1.26 -4.61
CA LEU A 70 5.51 2.17 -3.49
C LEU A 70 6.36 1.74 -2.30
N VAL A 71 7.02 2.72 -1.69
CA VAL A 71 7.79 2.56 -0.45
C VAL A 71 6.95 3.12 0.68
N TYR A 72 6.31 2.25 1.46
CA TYR A 72 5.67 2.62 2.72
C TYR A 72 6.63 2.37 3.89
N GLN A 73 6.40 3.07 5.01
CA GLN A 73 7.03 2.72 6.29
C GLN A 73 6.79 1.23 6.64
N ASP A 74 7.69 0.63 7.43
CA ASP A 74 7.61 -0.80 7.78
C ASP A 74 6.29 -1.15 8.49
N PHE A 75 5.54 -2.09 7.90
CA PHE A 75 4.27 -2.62 8.39
C PHE A 75 4.41 -3.31 9.76
N LYS A 76 5.61 -3.75 10.14
CA LYS A 76 5.92 -4.33 11.45
C LYS A 76 6.12 -3.27 12.54
N GLN A 77 6.39 -2.03 12.16
CA GLN A 77 6.66 -0.93 13.08
C GLN A 77 5.54 0.12 13.12
N HIS A 78 4.72 0.19 12.07
CA HIS A 78 3.66 1.18 11.94
C HIS A 78 2.31 0.53 11.64
N LEU A 79 1.33 0.78 12.51
CA LEU A 79 -0.05 0.32 12.32
C LEU A 79 -0.76 1.00 11.13
N PHE A 80 -0.35 2.23 10.84
CA PHE A 80 -0.85 3.05 9.72
C PHE A 80 0.34 3.69 9.00
N PRO A 81 1.05 2.92 8.16
CA PRO A 81 2.31 3.36 7.58
C PRO A 81 2.05 4.46 6.56
N CYS A 82 2.87 5.50 6.63
CA CYS A 82 2.87 6.58 5.66
C CYS A 82 3.65 6.17 4.41
N LEU A 83 3.17 6.64 3.25
CA LEU A 83 3.90 6.53 1.99
C LEU A 83 5.13 7.44 2.06
N GLN A 84 6.30 6.88 1.77
CA GLN A 84 7.57 7.61 1.72
C GLN A 84 7.94 7.94 0.27
N HIS A 85 7.82 6.98 -0.64
CA HIS A 85 8.23 7.19 -2.04
C HIS A 85 7.31 6.45 -3.01
N ALA A 86 7.17 6.98 -4.22
CA ALA A 86 6.47 6.32 -5.31
C ALA A 86 7.28 6.39 -6.61
N MET A 87 7.47 5.22 -7.22
CA MET A 87 8.03 5.06 -8.57
C MET A 87 6.92 4.59 -9.49
N ILE A 88 6.45 5.47 -10.39
CA ILE A 88 5.31 5.21 -11.27
C ILE A 88 5.82 4.96 -12.68
N VAL A 89 5.65 3.73 -13.16
CA VAL A 89 6.09 3.25 -14.46
C VAL A 89 4.88 3.10 -15.38
N SER A 90 4.85 3.87 -16.46
CA SER A 90 3.94 3.61 -17.57
C SER A 90 4.48 2.45 -18.40
N LEU A 91 3.69 1.38 -18.55
CA LEU A 91 3.97 0.23 -19.41
C LEU A 91 3.19 0.32 -20.75
N SER A 92 2.48 1.43 -20.97
CA SER A 92 1.87 1.79 -22.25
C SER A 92 2.91 1.72 -23.38
N GLN A 93 2.46 1.37 -24.59
CA GLN A 93 3.23 1.02 -25.79
C GLN A 93 4.65 1.64 -25.93
N PRO A 94 5.63 0.90 -26.49
CA PRO A 94 6.98 1.40 -26.69
C PRO A 94 7.03 2.71 -27.51
N PRO A 95 7.97 3.64 -27.21
CA PRO A 95 8.94 3.56 -26.12
C PRO A 95 8.29 3.83 -24.76
N ILE A 96 8.58 2.95 -23.79
CA ILE A 96 8.12 3.05 -22.40
C ILE A 96 8.66 4.35 -21.78
N LYS A 97 7.85 5.42 -21.73
CA LYS A 97 8.13 6.71 -21.07
C LYS A 97 6.79 7.37 -20.70
N PRO A 98 6.59 8.03 -19.54
CA PRO A 98 7.57 8.46 -18.53
C PRO A 98 7.55 7.66 -17.21
N LEU A 99 8.72 7.55 -16.57
CA LEU A 99 8.87 7.22 -15.15
C LEU A 99 8.65 8.49 -14.32
N LYS A 100 7.75 8.43 -13.33
CA LYS A 100 7.54 9.53 -12.38
C LYS A 100 7.96 9.11 -10.97
N LEU A 101 8.88 9.88 -10.41
CA LEU A 101 9.35 9.73 -9.03
C LEU A 101 8.65 10.78 -8.16
N ILE A 102 8.14 10.36 -7.00
CA ILE A 102 7.52 11.26 -6.03
C ILE A 102 8.06 10.94 -4.64
N ASP A 103 8.68 11.93 -4.02
CA ASP A 103 9.09 11.90 -2.63
C ASP A 103 7.96 12.46 -1.73
N TYR A 104 7.55 11.65 -0.76
CA TYR A 104 6.58 11.97 0.28
C TYR A 104 7.23 12.06 1.67
N SER A 105 8.49 11.68 1.82
CA SER A 105 9.19 11.56 3.11
C SER A 105 9.27 12.88 3.88
N GLN A 106 9.36 14.01 3.16
CA GLN A 106 9.40 15.36 3.74
C GLN A 106 8.03 16.05 3.76
N ARG A 107 6.95 15.36 3.35
CA ARG A 107 5.61 15.97 3.38
C ARG A 107 5.10 15.97 4.80
N GLU A 108 4.60 17.12 5.23
CA GLU A 108 3.96 17.29 6.54
C GLU A 108 2.68 16.46 6.71
N ASN A 109 2.03 16.09 5.60
CA ASN A 109 0.78 15.35 5.58
C ASN A 109 0.80 14.25 4.50
N PRO A 110 1.60 13.18 4.69
CA PRO A 110 1.76 12.13 3.70
C PRO A 110 0.50 11.26 3.58
N PRO A 111 0.31 10.56 2.44
CA PRO A 111 -0.70 9.52 2.32
C PRO A 111 -0.48 8.41 3.34
N VAL A 112 -1.56 7.89 3.93
CA VAL A 112 -1.50 6.81 4.92
C VAL A 112 -2.18 5.56 4.38
N LEU A 113 -1.60 4.39 4.65
CA LEU A 113 -2.20 3.12 4.28
C LEU A 113 -3.13 2.62 5.39
N HIS A 114 -4.36 2.31 4.99
CA HIS A 114 -5.33 1.60 5.80
C HIS A 114 -5.46 0.16 5.31
N ARG A 115 -5.95 -0.73 6.17
CA ARG A 115 -6.29 -2.12 5.82
C ARG A 115 -5.13 -2.92 5.21
N GLN A 116 -3.98 -2.89 5.88
CA GLN A 116 -2.77 -3.58 5.44
C GLN A 116 -2.99 -5.10 5.28
N GLU A 117 -3.84 -5.71 6.11
CA GLU A 117 -4.18 -7.14 6.09
C GLU A 117 -4.68 -7.62 4.74
N LEU A 118 -5.22 -6.72 3.93
CA LEU A 118 -5.76 -7.04 2.61
C LEU A 118 -4.68 -7.06 1.53
N MET A 119 -3.51 -6.49 1.81
CA MET A 119 -2.39 -6.43 0.88
C MET A 119 -1.42 -7.60 1.07
N LEU A 120 -1.48 -8.28 2.22
CA LEU A 120 -0.56 -9.33 2.63
C LEU A 120 -0.94 -10.71 2.06
N MET A 121 0.00 -11.65 2.17
CA MET A 121 -0.18 -13.06 1.83
C MET A 121 -1.29 -13.70 2.67
N PRO A 122 -2.08 -14.65 2.13
CA PRO A 122 -3.20 -15.22 2.85
C PRO A 122 -2.86 -15.82 4.23
N ASP A 123 -1.66 -16.39 4.35
CA ASP A 123 -1.10 -17.03 5.55
C ASP A 123 -0.15 -16.12 6.35
N ASP A 124 -0.06 -14.82 6.03
CA ASP A 124 0.79 -13.89 6.78
C ASP A 124 0.28 -13.76 8.22
N PRO A 125 1.13 -14.04 9.24
CA PRO A 125 0.70 -14.08 10.63
C PRO A 125 0.20 -12.74 11.16
N ARG A 126 0.56 -11.62 10.51
CA ARG A 126 0.13 -10.27 10.92
C ARG A 126 -1.33 -10.00 10.56
N ARG A 127 -1.92 -10.76 9.63
CA ARG A 127 -3.27 -10.46 9.09
C ARG A 127 -4.35 -10.50 10.15
N ALA A 128 -4.30 -11.46 11.08
CA ALA A 128 -5.32 -11.59 12.11
C ALA A 128 -5.38 -10.33 12.99
N GLN A 129 -4.24 -9.92 13.55
CA GLN A 129 -4.14 -8.71 14.37
C GLN A 129 -4.55 -7.44 13.61
N LEU A 130 -4.08 -7.29 12.37
CA LEU A 130 -4.44 -6.13 11.53
C LEU A 130 -5.93 -6.12 11.18
N ALA A 131 -6.55 -7.29 10.94
CA ALA A 131 -7.98 -7.41 10.70
C ALA A 131 -8.82 -7.03 11.93
N GLU A 132 -8.38 -7.38 13.14
CA GLU A 132 -9.02 -6.94 14.39
C GLU A 132 -9.00 -5.41 14.52
N VAL A 133 -7.87 -4.76 14.20
CA VAL A 133 -7.79 -3.30 14.19
C VAL A 133 -8.72 -2.70 13.14
N THR A 134 -8.77 -3.26 11.93
CA THR A 134 -9.71 -2.84 10.88
C THR A 134 -11.15 -2.96 11.36
N HIS A 135 -11.52 -4.10 11.95
CA HIS A 135 -12.86 -4.34 12.48
C HIS A 135 -13.21 -3.33 13.59
N PHE A 136 -12.28 -3.07 14.51
CA PHE A 136 -12.45 -2.05 15.53
C PHE A 136 -12.69 -0.66 14.91
N CYS A 137 -11.91 -0.28 13.91
CA CYS A 137 -12.06 1.00 13.21
C CYS A 137 -13.42 1.12 12.51
N GLU A 138 -13.88 0.05 11.86
CA GLU A 138 -15.18 0.02 11.19
C GLU A 138 -16.33 0.13 12.19
N SER A 139 -16.33 -0.71 13.23
CA SER A 139 -17.40 -0.76 14.25
C SER A 139 -17.53 0.54 15.05
N ASN A 140 -16.46 1.35 15.11
CA ASN A 140 -16.46 2.66 15.77
C ASN A 140 -16.58 3.85 14.79
N GLY A 141 -16.86 3.59 13.51
CA GLY A 141 -17.05 4.64 12.50
C GLY A 141 -15.79 5.43 12.15
N LEU A 142 -14.59 4.92 12.48
CA LEU A 142 -13.31 5.57 12.19
C LEU A 142 -12.98 5.52 10.69
N PHE A 143 -13.43 4.47 9.99
CA PHE A 143 -13.23 4.30 8.55
C PHE A 143 -14.38 4.84 7.67
N GLU A 144 -15.38 5.51 8.25
CA GLU A 144 -16.43 6.17 7.48
C GLU A 144 -15.86 7.29 6.61
N GLN A 145 -16.36 7.42 5.37
CA GLN A 145 -15.87 8.39 4.38
C GLN A 145 -14.37 8.23 4.13
N ALA A 146 -13.97 7.05 3.63
CA ALA A 146 -12.56 6.68 3.45
C ALA A 146 -11.70 7.70 2.66
N SER A 147 -12.31 8.48 1.75
CA SER A 147 -11.61 9.56 1.03
C SER A 147 -11.11 10.68 1.94
N TYR A 148 -11.77 10.90 3.09
CA TYR A 148 -11.39 11.91 4.07
C TYR A 148 -10.09 11.56 4.79
N ILE A 149 -9.90 10.28 5.14
CA ILE A 149 -8.81 9.81 6.02
C ILE A 149 -7.55 9.40 5.27
N GLY A 150 -7.43 9.76 3.99
CA GLY A 150 -6.35 9.30 3.12
C GLY A 150 -4.96 9.85 3.46
N THR A 151 -4.84 10.82 4.37
CA THR A 151 -3.58 11.44 4.78
C THR A 151 -3.40 11.41 6.29
N TRP A 152 -2.15 11.45 6.75
CA TRP A 152 -1.80 11.32 8.18
C TRP A 152 -2.53 12.31 9.09
N LYS A 153 -2.53 13.61 8.75
CA LYS A 153 -3.22 14.64 9.56
C LYS A 153 -4.72 14.38 9.64
N LYS A 154 -5.36 14.05 8.52
CA LYS A 154 -6.81 13.76 8.48
C LYS A 154 -7.16 12.48 9.22
N TRP A 155 -6.26 11.51 9.22
CA TRP A 155 -6.42 10.30 10.02
C TRP A 155 -6.34 10.60 11.53
N LEU A 156 -5.34 11.36 11.99
CA LEU A 156 -5.24 11.77 13.39
C LEU A 156 -6.43 12.63 13.83
N GLU A 157 -6.88 13.56 12.99
CA GLU A 157 -8.06 14.38 13.24
C GLU A 157 -9.32 13.52 13.41
N ARG A 158 -9.50 12.49 12.56
CA ARG A 158 -10.60 11.53 12.69
C ARG A 158 -10.57 10.81 14.03
N LEU A 159 -9.40 10.35 14.46
CA LEU A 159 -9.24 9.66 15.73
C LEU A 159 -9.59 10.59 16.90
N GLN A 160 -9.00 11.78 16.95
CA GLN A 160 -9.24 12.77 17.99
C GLN A 160 -10.72 13.17 18.07
N ASN A 161 -11.35 13.49 16.93
CA ASN A 161 -12.78 13.86 16.87
C ASN A 161 -13.72 12.75 17.36
N ARG A 162 -13.26 11.49 17.36
CA ARG A 162 -14.02 10.33 17.84
C ARG A 162 -13.56 9.85 19.22
N GLY A 163 -12.64 10.57 19.87
CA GLY A 163 -12.13 10.25 21.20
C GLY A 163 -11.14 9.08 21.24
N TYR A 164 -10.39 8.86 20.16
CA TYR A 164 -9.42 7.77 20.03
C TYR A 164 -8.00 8.28 19.76
N GLN A 165 -7.01 7.46 20.09
CA GLN A 165 -5.61 7.67 19.76
C GLN A 165 -4.92 6.36 19.37
N ILE A 166 -3.82 6.48 18.62
CA ILE A 166 -2.93 5.35 18.32
C ILE A 166 -1.95 5.19 19.48
N LYS A 167 -1.83 3.98 20.02
CA LYS A 167 -0.78 3.64 20.99
C LYS A 167 -0.08 2.37 20.56
N LYS A 168 1.18 2.51 20.14
CA LYS A 168 1.94 1.42 19.53
C LYS A 168 1.16 0.82 18.35
N PHE A 169 0.69 -0.42 18.49
CA PHE A 169 -0.04 -1.19 17.48
C PHE A 169 -1.52 -1.38 17.80
N THR A 170 -2.08 -0.54 18.68
CA THR A 170 -3.51 -0.54 19.01
C THR A 170 -4.12 0.84 18.86
N ILE A 171 -5.45 0.89 18.81
CA ILE A 171 -6.25 2.11 18.94
C ILE A 171 -7.00 2.00 20.26
N GLU A 172 -6.88 3.02 21.09
CA GLU A 172 -7.54 3.08 22.39
C GLU A 172 -8.31 4.38 22.54
N LYS A 173 -9.30 4.40 23.43
CA LYS A 173 -9.98 5.64 23.81
C LYS A 173 -9.00 6.56 24.51
N ILE A 174 -9.09 7.86 24.22
CA ILE A 174 -8.39 8.89 24.98
C ILE A 174 -9.04 8.95 26.37
N PRO A 175 -8.27 8.86 27.47
CA PRO A 175 -8.81 9.05 28.82
C PRO A 175 -9.46 10.43 28.94
N GLU A 176 -10.58 10.49 29.67
CA GLU A 176 -11.24 11.75 30.04
C GLU A 176 -10.34 12.66 30.89
#